data_AF-A0A3A9FBK1-F1
#
_entry.id   AF-A0A3A9FBK1-F1
#
_cell.length_a   1.000
_cell.length_b   1.000
_cell.length_c   1.000
_cell.angle_alpha   90.00
_cell.angle_beta   90.00
_cell.angle_gamma   90.00
#
_symmetry.space_group_name_H-M   'P 1'
#
loop_
_entity.id
_entity.type
_entity.pdbx_description
1 polymer ?
#
loop_
_entity_poly.entity_id
_entity_poly.type
_entity_poly.pdbx_seq_one_letter_code
_entity_poly.pdbx_strand_id
1 'polypeptide(L)'
;MKESRALENIISIKSEIQYGSNDIKQMKRIKCDSLNIAIKALEEIQQYRAIGTVEECREARERQIPKKIILNSEDDMEYEDYICPNCKDILQQRRKGATRITIYKFKFCHNCGQSLDWSE
;
A
#
# COMPACT_ATOMS: atom_id res chain seq x y z
N MET A 1 -3.23 19.04 3.33
CA MET A 1 -3.39 20.50 3.61
C MET A 1 -3.08 21.41 2.43
N LYS A 2 -1.96 21.26 1.68
CA LYS A 2 -1.65 22.19 0.57
C LYS A 2 -2.52 21.98 -0.68
N GLU A 3 -2.92 20.74 -0.99
CA GLU A 3 -3.72 20.43 -2.17
C GLU A 3 -5.22 20.61 -1.99
N SER A 4 -5.75 20.36 -0.79
CA SER A 4 -7.16 20.67 -0.47
C SER A 4 -7.43 22.16 -0.65
N ARG A 5 -6.50 23.00 -0.21
CA ARG A 5 -6.54 24.46 -0.39
C ARG A 5 -6.41 24.88 -1.87
N ALA A 6 -5.65 24.12 -2.67
CA ALA A 6 -5.54 24.37 -4.10
C ALA A 6 -6.86 24.03 -4.83
N LEU A 7 -7.52 22.93 -4.47
CA LEU A 7 -8.86 22.57 -4.97
C LEU A 7 -9.90 23.62 -4.60
N GLU A 8 -9.94 24.05 -3.34
CA GLU A 8 -10.86 25.09 -2.86
C GLU A 8 -10.69 26.39 -3.65
N ASN A 9 -9.45 26.81 -3.90
CA ASN A 9 -9.15 28.00 -4.69
C ASN A 9 -9.63 27.85 -6.16
N ILE A 10 -9.42 26.69 -6.77
CA ILE A 10 -9.84 26.40 -8.14
C ILE A 10 -11.38 26.39 -8.25
N ILE A 11 -12.08 25.81 -7.27
CA ILE A 11 -13.55 25.80 -7.19
C ILE A 11 -14.09 27.22 -7.02
N SER A 12 -13.46 28.04 -6.17
CA SER A 12 -13.83 29.45 -5.99
C SER A 12 -13.71 30.24 -7.29
N ILE A 13 -12.56 30.15 -7.97
CA ILE A 13 -12.31 30.83 -9.26
C ILE A 13 -13.32 30.38 -10.34
N LYS A 14 -13.67 29.09 -10.38
CA LYS A 14 -14.67 28.56 -11.30
C LYS A 14 -16.05 29.22 -11.09
N SER A 15 -16.45 29.45 -9.84
CA SER A 15 -17.73 30.09 -9.51
C SER A 15 -17.82 31.55 -9.97
N GLU A 16 -16.71 32.30 -9.85
CA GLU A 16 -16.63 33.72 -10.26
C GLU A 16 -16.68 33.91 -11.79
N ILE A 17 -16.14 32.96 -12.56
CA ILE A 17 -16.13 33.00 -14.04
C ILE A 17 -17.55 32.90 -14.65
N GLN A 18 -18.51 32.37 -13.89
CA GLN A 18 -19.86 32.05 -14.34
C GLN A 18 -20.75 33.29 -14.62
N TYR A 19 -20.37 34.50 -14.17
CA TYR A 19 -21.20 35.73 -14.19
C TYR A 19 -20.78 36.85 -15.19
N GLY A 20 -20.80 36.65 -16.53
CA GLY A 20 -20.47 37.78 -17.47
C GLY A 20 -20.57 37.50 -18.99
N SER A 21 -20.61 38.57 -19.80
CA SER A 21 -21.17 38.76 -21.18
C SER A 21 -20.70 37.85 -22.36
N ASN A 22 -21.39 37.97 -23.52
CA ASN A 22 -21.51 36.95 -24.59
C ASN A 22 -20.27 36.69 -25.48
N ASP A 23 -19.37 37.63 -25.81
CA ASP A 23 -18.12 37.32 -26.55
C ASP A 23 -17.08 36.61 -25.67
N ILE A 24 -17.29 36.67 -24.36
CA ILE A 24 -16.53 35.97 -23.34
C ILE A 24 -16.98 34.49 -23.24
N LYS A 25 -18.10 34.08 -23.87
CA LYS A 25 -18.64 32.71 -23.74
C LYS A 25 -17.68 31.61 -24.19
N GLN A 26 -16.98 31.78 -25.30
CA GLN A 26 -16.12 30.73 -25.84
C GLN A 26 -14.82 30.60 -25.03
N MET A 27 -14.21 31.73 -24.67
CA MET A 27 -13.07 31.79 -23.74
C MET A 27 -13.44 31.27 -22.34
N LYS A 28 -14.64 31.59 -21.84
CA LYS A 28 -15.19 31.07 -20.57
C LYS A 28 -15.42 29.56 -20.61
N ARG A 29 -15.91 29.04 -21.73
CA ARG A 29 -16.15 27.60 -21.89
C ARG A 29 -14.84 26.83 -21.83
N ILE A 30 -13.83 27.26 -22.59
CA ILE A 30 -12.48 26.67 -22.55
C ILE A 30 -11.85 26.74 -21.15
N LYS A 31 -12.00 27.88 -20.45
CA LYS A 31 -11.48 28.05 -19.08
C LYS A 31 -12.22 27.19 -18.05
N CYS A 32 -13.54 27.07 -18.15
CA CYS A 32 -14.36 26.22 -17.28
C CYS A 32 -14.04 24.74 -17.50
N ASP A 33 -13.87 24.32 -18.76
CA ASP A 33 -13.51 22.95 -19.11
C ASP A 33 -12.11 22.59 -18.58
N SER A 34 -11.15 23.52 -18.69
CA SER A 34 -9.80 23.36 -18.14
C SER A 34 -9.81 23.23 -16.61
N LEU A 35 -10.62 24.04 -15.92
CA LEU A 35 -10.78 23.96 -14.46
C LEU A 35 -11.46 22.64 -14.04
N ASN A 36 -12.45 22.17 -14.80
CA ASN A 36 -13.10 20.88 -14.55
C ASN A 36 -12.12 19.71 -14.67
N ILE A 37 -11.25 19.74 -15.69
CA ILE A 37 -10.21 18.73 -15.88
C ILE A 37 -9.22 18.77 -14.71
N ALA A 38 -8.78 19.97 -14.30
CA ALA A 38 -7.87 20.14 -13.17
C ALA A 38 -8.46 19.64 -11.84
N ILE A 39 -9.74 19.94 -11.57
CA ILE A 39 -10.44 19.44 -10.38
C ILE A 39 -10.48 17.91 -10.39
N LYS A 40 -10.93 17.31 -11.50
CA LYS A 40 -11.01 15.84 -11.62
C LYS A 40 -9.66 15.15 -11.41
N ALA A 41 -8.60 15.70 -12.01
CA ALA A 41 -7.25 15.15 -11.85
C ALA A 41 -6.78 15.22 -10.39
N LEU A 42 -7.08 16.31 -9.68
CA LEU A 42 -6.73 16.47 -8.27
C LEU A 42 -7.57 15.56 -7.36
N GLU A 43 -8.86 15.40 -7.64
CA GLU A 43 -9.73 14.46 -6.93
C GLU A 43 -9.23 13.01 -7.09
N GLU A 44 -8.84 12.62 -8.30
CA GLU A 44 -8.27 11.29 -8.57
C GLU A 44 -6.97 11.07 -7.79
N ILE A 45 -6.06 12.05 -7.79
CA ILE A 45 -4.81 11.97 -6.99
C ILE A 45 -5.12 11.85 -5.50
N GLN A 46 -6.13 12.56 -4.98
CA GLN A 46 -6.53 12.43 -3.58
C GLN A 46 -7.09 11.05 -3.25
N GLN A 47 -7.83 10.42 -4.16
CA GLN A 47 -8.29 9.04 -4.00
C GLN A 47 -7.10 8.06 -3.90
N TYR A 48 -6.08 8.18 -4.76
CA TYR A 48 -4.88 7.34 -4.66
C TYR A 48 -4.14 7.55 -3.34
N ARG A 49 -4.02 8.80 -2.88
CA ARG A 49 -3.35 9.10 -1.60
C ARG A 49 -4.12 8.62 -0.38
N ALA A 50 -5.44 8.46 -0.48
CA ALA A 50 -6.25 7.88 0.58
C ALA A 50 -5.99 6.36 0.73
N ILE A 51 -5.54 5.67 -0.34
CA ILE A 51 -5.12 4.26 -0.28
C ILE A 51 -3.78 4.14 0.45
N GLY A 52 -2.83 5.01 0.14
CA GLY A 52 -1.51 5.05 0.75
C GLY A 52 -0.47 5.69 -0.16
N THR A 53 0.78 5.71 0.30
CA THR A 53 1.93 6.10 -0.51
C THR A 53 2.29 5.00 -1.51
N VAL A 54 3.02 5.36 -2.57
CA VAL A 54 3.52 4.40 -3.56
C VAL A 54 4.46 3.39 -2.89
N GLU A 55 5.24 3.85 -1.92
CA GLU A 55 6.15 3.06 -1.12
C GLU A 55 5.41 2.03 -0.27
N GLU A 56 4.37 2.42 0.47
CA GLU A 56 3.54 1.50 1.25
C GLU A 56 2.85 0.45 0.36
N CYS A 57 2.32 0.86 -0.79
CA CYS A 57 1.72 -0.06 -1.77
C CYS A 57 2.75 -1.04 -2.32
N ARG A 58 3.97 -0.57 -2.63
CA ARG A 58 5.07 -1.41 -3.10
C ARG A 58 5.48 -2.41 -2.03
N GLU A 59 5.65 -1.98 -0.78
CA GLU A 59 5.97 -2.87 0.33
C GLU A 59 4.88 -3.93 0.56
N ALA A 60 3.60 -3.53 0.54
CA ALA A 60 2.48 -4.46 0.69
C ALA A 60 2.50 -5.53 -0.42
N ARG A 61 2.75 -5.14 -1.67
CA ARG A 61 2.93 -6.06 -2.79
C ARG A 61 4.12 -7.01 -2.58
N GLU A 62 5.29 -6.48 -2.18
CA GLU A 62 6.48 -7.30 -1.93
C GLU A 62 6.27 -8.31 -0.80
N ARG A 63 5.48 -7.97 0.23
CA ARG A 63 5.10 -8.91 1.30
C ARG A 63 4.22 -10.05 0.77
N GLN A 64 3.47 -9.86 -0.31
CA GLN A 64 2.65 -10.93 -0.91
C GLN A 64 3.46 -11.90 -1.80
N ILE A 65 4.70 -11.57 -2.16
CA ILE A 65 5.59 -12.50 -2.87
C ILE A 65 6.10 -13.54 -1.86
N PRO A 66 5.86 -14.86 -2.06
CA PRO A 66 6.30 -15.88 -1.13
C PRO A 66 7.82 -15.86 -0.95
N LYS A 67 8.28 -15.91 0.30
CA LYS A 67 9.70 -16.02 0.65
C LYS A 67 9.93 -17.25 1.51
N LYS A 68 11.02 -17.96 1.24
CA LYS A 68 11.41 -19.15 2.01
C LYS A 68 11.66 -18.76 3.47
N ILE A 69 11.06 -19.53 4.36
CA ILE A 69 11.27 -19.39 5.80
C ILE A 69 12.74 -19.63 6.17
N ILE A 70 13.18 -18.98 7.24
CA ILE A 70 14.51 -19.20 7.79
C ILE A 70 14.40 -20.29 8.86
N LEU A 71 15.18 -21.35 8.75
CA LEU A 71 15.32 -22.37 9.79
C LEU A 71 16.56 -22.06 10.61
N ASN A 72 16.40 -21.82 11.90
CA ASN A 72 17.51 -21.75 12.84
C ASN A 72 17.56 -23.04 13.66
N SER A 73 18.63 -23.81 13.51
CA SER A 73 18.78 -25.13 14.13
C SER A 73 20.23 -25.41 14.54
N GLU A 74 20.89 -24.44 15.17
CA GLU A 74 22.28 -24.59 15.68
C GLU A 74 22.42 -25.83 16.57
N ASP A 75 23.53 -26.56 16.47
CA ASP A 75 23.71 -27.88 17.11
C ASP A 75 23.45 -27.87 18.62
N ASP A 76 23.85 -26.81 19.32
CA ASP A 76 23.70 -26.64 20.77
C ASP A 76 22.27 -26.28 21.21
N MET A 77 21.36 -25.98 20.27
CA MET A 77 19.96 -25.65 20.57
C MET A 77 19.10 -26.92 20.73
N GLU A 78 18.26 -26.95 21.77
CA GLU A 78 17.24 -28.00 21.95
C GLU A 78 16.07 -27.87 20.95
N TYR A 79 15.85 -26.66 20.43
CA TYR A 79 14.75 -26.32 19.54
C TYR A 79 15.23 -25.85 18.16
N GLU A 80 14.37 -26.08 17.16
CA GLU A 80 14.44 -25.51 15.82
C GLU A 80 13.43 -24.37 15.72
N ASP A 81 13.91 -23.18 15.39
CA ASP A 81 13.07 -22.00 15.19
C ASP A 81 12.79 -21.79 13.70
N TYR A 82 11.51 -21.69 13.35
CA TYR A 82 11.05 -21.33 12.03
C TYR A 82 10.75 -19.84 12.03
N ILE A 83 11.51 -19.05 11.28
CA ILE A 83 11.57 -17.59 11.40
C ILE A 83 11.06 -16.92 10.11
N CYS A 84 10.29 -15.84 10.28
CA CYS A 84 9.84 -15.03 9.16
C CYS A 84 11.04 -14.36 8.45
N PRO A 85 11.17 -14.48 7.12
CA PRO A 85 12.30 -13.89 6.42
C PRO A 85 12.27 -12.35 6.41
N ASN A 86 11.10 -11.74 6.62
CA ASN A 86 10.90 -10.29 6.55
C ASN A 86 11.07 -9.60 7.92
N CYS A 87 10.22 -9.90 8.91
CA CYS A 87 10.23 -9.24 10.21
C CYS A 87 11.07 -9.95 11.28
N LYS A 88 11.62 -11.14 10.98
CA LYS A 88 12.42 -11.97 11.89
C LYS A 88 11.69 -12.51 13.13
N ASP A 89 10.37 -12.41 13.19
CA ASP A 89 9.61 -13.10 14.24
C ASP A 89 9.66 -14.61 14.08
N ILE A 90 9.66 -15.28 15.23
CA ILE A 90 9.54 -16.74 15.33
C ILE A 90 8.09 -17.11 14.98
N LEU A 91 7.92 -17.87 13.90
CA LEU A 91 6.65 -18.39 13.42
C LEU A 91 6.21 -19.62 14.21
N GLN A 92 7.14 -20.53 14.48
CA GLN A 92 6.93 -21.75 15.24
C GLN A 92 8.27 -22.24 15.79
N GLN A 93 8.23 -22.92 16.95
CA GLN A 93 9.37 -23.66 17.48
C GLN A 93 9.06 -25.16 17.52
N ARG A 94 10.06 -26.00 17.26
CA ARG A 94 9.94 -27.45 17.37
C ARG A 94 11.12 -28.02 18.15
N ARG A 95 10.88 -28.94 19.07
CA ARG A 95 11.98 -29.68 19.70
C ARG A 95 12.72 -30.54 18.66
N LYS A 96 14.05 -30.58 18.71
CA LYS A 96 14.85 -31.45 17.83
C LYS A 96 14.48 -32.93 18.03
N GLY A 97 14.36 -33.67 16.94
CA GLY A 97 13.95 -35.08 16.96
C GLY A 97 12.44 -35.33 17.06
N ALA A 98 11.61 -34.29 17.19
CA ALA A 98 10.15 -34.44 17.10
C ALA A 98 9.69 -34.74 15.65
N THR A 99 8.63 -35.52 15.50
CA THR A 99 8.09 -35.95 14.20
C THR A 99 7.66 -34.75 13.33
N ARG A 100 8.01 -34.76 12.04
CA ARG A 100 7.70 -33.69 11.05
C ARG A 100 6.20 -33.33 10.94
N ILE A 101 5.28 -34.21 11.34
CA ILE A 101 3.82 -34.00 11.35
C ILE A 101 3.38 -32.83 12.26
N THR A 102 4.25 -32.37 13.18
CA THR A 102 3.89 -31.33 14.16
C THR A 102 4.03 -29.88 13.67
N ILE A 103 4.59 -29.64 12.47
CA ILE A 103 4.83 -28.28 11.97
C ILE A 103 3.61 -27.80 11.19
N TYR A 104 3.01 -26.70 11.65
CA TYR A 104 1.91 -26.07 10.95
C TYR A 104 2.44 -25.06 9.92
N LYS A 105 2.14 -25.30 8.64
CA LYS A 105 2.62 -24.47 7.52
C LYS A 105 1.70 -23.29 7.26
N PHE A 106 1.87 -22.20 8.00
CA PHE A 106 1.11 -20.96 7.81
C PHE A 106 1.39 -20.34 6.43
N LYS A 107 0.36 -19.88 5.72
CA LYS A 107 0.54 -19.19 4.42
C LYS A 107 1.16 -17.80 4.56
N PHE A 108 0.93 -17.14 5.69
CA PHE A 108 1.38 -15.77 5.94
C PHE A 108 1.91 -15.62 7.37
N CYS A 109 2.87 -14.72 7.56
CA CYS A 109 3.33 -14.31 8.87
C CYS A 109 2.24 -13.52 9.61
N HIS A 110 1.93 -13.90 10.85
CA HIS A 110 0.93 -13.23 11.66
C HIS A 110 1.30 -11.79 12.07
N ASN A 111 2.59 -11.46 12.17
CA ASN A 111 3.01 -10.12 12.56
C ASN A 111 3.06 -9.15 11.36
N CYS A 112 3.75 -9.52 10.27
CA CYS A 112 3.98 -8.59 9.16
C CYS A 112 3.21 -8.90 7.87
N GLY A 113 2.48 -10.02 7.80
CA GLY A 113 1.70 -10.42 6.63
C GLY A 113 2.53 -10.97 5.44
N GLN A 114 3.83 -11.20 5.62
CA GLN A 114 4.69 -11.80 4.59
C GLN A 114 4.18 -13.18 4.18
N SER A 115 3.99 -13.42 2.89
CA SER A 115 3.69 -14.75 2.34
C SER A 115 4.90 -15.67 2.52
N LEU A 116 4.64 -16.88 3.00
CA LEU A 116 5.67 -17.82 3.43
C LEU A 116 5.73 -19.02 2.48
N ASP A 117 6.94 -19.36 2.06
CA ASP A 117 7.24 -20.57 1.32
C ASP A 117 7.87 -21.61 2.25
N TRP A 118 7.24 -22.79 2.31
CA TRP A 118 7.60 -23.95 3.12
C TRP A 118 8.08 -25.15 2.28
N SER A 119 8.45 -24.89 1.02
CA SER A 119 9.13 -25.88 0.17
C SER A 119 10.50 -26.24 0.76
N GLU A 120 10.83 -27.54 0.73
CA GLU A 120 12.14 -28.06 1.16
C GLU A 120 13.22 -27.74 0.13
#